data_AF-A0A0R1R8I6-F1
#
_entry.id   AF-A0A0R1R8I6-F1
#
_cell.length_a   1.000
_cell.length_b   1.000
_cell.length_c   1.000
_cell.angle_alpha   90.00
_cell.angle_beta   90.00
_cell.angle_gamma   90.00
#
_symmetry.space_group_name_H-M   'P 1'
#
loop_
_entity.id
_entity.type
_entity.pdbx_description
1 polymer ?
#
loop_
_entity_poly.entity_id
_entity_poly.type
_entity_poly.pdbx_seq_one_letter_code
_entity_poly.pdbx_strand_id
1 'polypeptide(L)' 'MAADDVQALQALRRDVLASTPPPNLGQVNGLITLGFRKLAGNGFSAAYFHFSFWPQLRPLLQPTAQSTLATRFEALVQA' A
#
# COMPACT_ATOMS: atom_id res chain seq x y z
N MET A 1 -10.77 2.80 14.42
CA MET A 1 -10.02 3.52 13.36
C MET A 1 -10.64 4.88 13.23
N ALA A 2 -9.88 5.93 13.49
CA ALA A 2 -10.36 7.30 13.39
C ALA A 2 -10.72 7.59 11.92
N ALA A 3 -11.62 8.54 11.68
CA ALA A 3 -11.97 8.97 10.32
C ALA A 3 -10.72 9.42 9.52
N ASP A 4 -9.69 9.90 10.21
CA ASP A 4 -8.40 10.29 9.66
C ASP A 4 -7.62 9.11 9.04
N ASP A 5 -7.68 7.92 9.65
CA ASP A 5 -7.02 6.72 9.12
C ASP A 5 -7.64 6.31 7.77
N VAL A 6 -8.96 6.44 7.65
CA VAL A 6 -9.69 6.05 6.44
C VAL A 6 -9.37 7.00 5.28
N GLN A 7 -9.30 8.31 5.52
CA GLN A 7 -8.92 9.27 4.49
C GLN A 7 -7.46 9.09 4.04
N ALA A 8 -6.53 8.87 4.98
CA ALA A 8 -5.13 8.62 4.66
C ALA A 8 -4.95 7.36 3.80
N LEU A 9 -5.65 6.27 4.12
CA LEU A 9 -5.62 5.03 3.34
C LEU A 9 -6.23 5.20 1.94
N GLN A 10 -7.33 5.95 1.80
CA GLN A 10 -7.93 6.23 0.49
C GLN A 10 -7.04 7.13 -0.37
N ALA A 11 -6.36 8.11 0.22
CA ALA A 11 -5.36 8.93 -0.47
C ALA A 11 -4.20 8.07 -0.97
N LEU A 12 -3.65 7.20 -0.10
CA LEU A 12 -2.58 6.28 -0.48
C LEU A 12 -3.02 5.34 -1.61
N ARG A 13 -4.24 4.80 -1.54
CA ARG A 13 -4.81 3.97 -2.62
C ARG A 13 -4.80 4.69 -3.96
N ARG A 14 -5.27 5.94 -3.99
CA ARG A 14 -5.31 6.73 -5.22
C ARG A 14 -3.92 6.94 -5.80
N ASP A 15 -2.93 7.25 -4.96
CA ASP A 15 -1.57 7.52 -5.41
C ASP A 15 -0.87 6.26 -5.93
N VAL A 16 -1.12 5.12 -5.30
CA VAL A 16 -0.67 3.80 -5.76
C VAL A 16 -1.26 3.47 -7.12
N LEU A 17 -2.58 3.64 -7.28
CA LEU A 17 -3.27 3.37 -8.55
C LEU A 17 -2.83 4.33 -9.66
N ALA A 18 -2.62 5.61 -9.36
CA ALA A 18 -2.10 6.59 -10.32
C ALA A 18 -0.68 6.23 -10.80
N SER A 19 0.11 5.58 -9.94
CA SER A 19 1.48 5.15 -10.22
C SER A 19 1.57 3.72 -10.78
N THR A 20 0.42 3.10 -11.09
CA THR A 20 0.33 1.73 -11.59
C THR A 20 -0.02 1.73 -13.07
N PRO A 21 0.70 0.96 -13.92
CA PRO A 21 0.32 0.80 -15.32
C PRO A 21 -1.10 0.22 -15.46
N PRO A 22 -1.90 0.66 -16.46
CA PRO A 22 -3.27 0.18 -16.67
C PRO A 22 -3.48 -1.35 -16.60
N PRO A 23 -2.62 -2.21 -17.18
CA PRO A 23 -2.83 -3.66 -17.12
C PRO A 23 -2.73 -4.25 -15.70
N ASN A 24 -2.04 -3.57 -14.79
CA ASN A 24 -1.79 -4.06 -13.43
C ASN A 24 -2.76 -3.47 -12.39
N LEU A 25 -3.63 -2.53 -12.78
CA LEU A 25 -4.52 -1.82 -11.85
C LEU A 25 -5.39 -2.77 -11.03
N GLY A 26 -5.97 -3.80 -11.64
CA GLY A 26 -6.81 -4.78 -10.94
C GLY A 26 -6.03 -5.55 -9.87
N GLN A 27 -4.84 -6.04 -10.23
CA GLN A 27 -3.97 -6.79 -9.32
C GLN A 27 -3.47 -5.91 -8.17
N VAL A 28 -2.98 -4.72 -8.48
CA VAL A 28 -2.53 -3.76 -7.48
C VAL A 28 -3.67 -3.43 -6.53
N ASN A 29 -4.84 -3.06 -7.05
CA ASN A 29 -6.02 -2.73 -6.25
C ASN A 29 -6.43 -3.86 -5.28
N GLY A 30 -6.32 -5.12 -5.71
CA GLY A 30 -6.52 -6.29 -4.86
C GLY A 30 -5.49 -6.39 -3.73
N LEU A 31 -4.20 -6.24 -4.05
CA LEU A 31 -3.11 -6.28 -3.07
C LEU A 31 -3.28 -5.21 -1.98
N ILE A 32 -3.46 -3.94 -2.36
CA ILE A 32 -3.67 -2.84 -1.39
C ILE A 32 -4.93 -3.06 -0.53
N THR A 33 -6.02 -3.58 -1.11
CA THR A 33 -7.23 -3.89 -0.35
C THR A 33 -6.98 -4.96 0.71
N LEU A 34 -6.22 -6.01 0.38
CA LEU A 34 -5.82 -7.05 1.34
C LEU A 34 -4.89 -6.49 2.43
N GLY A 35 -3.92 -5.66 2.04
CA GLY A 35 -3.01 -4.99 2.97
C GLY A 35 -3.76 -4.11 3.97
N PHE A 36 -4.68 -3.26 3.50
CA PHE A 36 -5.47 -2.37 4.36
C PHE A 36 -6.42 -3.12 5.29
N ARG A 37 -7.01 -4.24 4.84
CA ARG A 37 -7.79 -5.11 5.72
C ARG A 37 -6.95 -5.69 6.86
N LYS A 38 -5.70 -6.08 6.57
CA LYS A 38 -4.76 -6.51 7.63
C LYS A 38 -4.39 -5.36 8.57
N LEU A 39 -4.26 -4.15 8.06
CA LEU A 39 -3.97 -2.94 8.84
C LEU A 39 -5.09 -2.66 9.84
N ALA A 40 -6.35 -2.74 9.39
CA ALA A 40 -7.53 -2.62 10.24
C ALA A 40 -7.65 -3.72 11.32
N GLY A 41 -7.07 -4.89 11.08
CA GLY A 41 -7.09 -6.04 12.00
C GLY A 41 -5.84 -6.20 12.86
N ASN A 42 -4.97 -5.19 12.99
CA ASN A 42 -3.67 -5.25 13.67
C ASN A 42 -2.71 -6.35 13.15
N GLY A 43 -2.94 -6.84 11.93
CA GLY A 43 -2.17 -7.92 11.29
C GLY A 43 -1.12 -7.42 10.28
N PHE A 44 -0.91 -6.11 10.18
CA PHE A 44 0.00 -5.50 9.21
C PHE A 44 1.25 -4.98 9.92
N SER A 45 2.22 -5.88 10.11
CA SER A 45 3.50 -5.58 10.76
C SER A 45 4.57 -5.12 9.76
N ALA A 46 5.65 -4.50 10.26
CA ALA A 46 6.83 -4.15 9.45
C ALA A 46 7.40 -5.36 8.72
N ALA A 47 7.49 -6.50 9.41
CA ALA A 47 7.92 -7.76 8.79
C ALA A 47 6.99 -8.18 7.64
N TYR A 48 5.67 -8.11 7.83
CA TYR A 48 4.73 -8.43 6.74
C TYR A 48 4.86 -7.46 5.56
N PHE A 49 5.06 -6.18 5.84
CA PHE A 49 5.30 -5.18 4.80
C PHE A 49 6.55 -5.51 3.97
N HIS A 50 7.71 -5.68 4.62
CA HIS A 50 8.99 -5.89 3.93
C HIS A 50 9.11 -7.26 3.27
N PHE A 51 8.60 -8.32 3.89
CA PHE A 51 8.80 -9.70 3.42
C PHE A 51 7.65 -10.26 2.58
N SER A 52 6.45 -9.67 2.63
CA SER A 52 5.29 -10.21 1.91
C SER A 52 4.62 -9.17 1.01
N PHE A 53 4.22 -8.03 1.55
CA PHE A 53 3.38 -7.07 0.82
C PHE A 53 4.17 -6.26 -0.22
N TRP A 54 5.24 -5.57 0.20
CA TRP A 54 6.01 -4.68 -0.66
C TRP A 54 6.69 -5.40 -1.85
N PRO A 55 7.30 -6.59 -1.69
CA PRO A 55 7.88 -7.31 -2.82
C PRO A 55 6.88 -7.70 -3.91
N GLN A 56 5.60 -7.89 -3.56
CA GLN A 56 4.51 -8.18 -4.51
C GLN A 56 4.01 -6.91 -5.20
N LEU A 57 3.97 -5.78 -4.48
CA LEU A 57 3.49 -4.50 -4.99
C LEU A 57 4.54 -3.78 -5.85
N ARG A 58 5.80 -3.73 -5.40
CA ARG A 58 6.91 -3.01 -6.05
C ARG A 58 7.05 -3.26 -7.56
N PRO A 59 7.07 -4.51 -8.08
CA PRO A 59 7.25 -4.76 -9.51
C PRO A 59 6.06 -4.30 -10.37
N LEU A 60 4.90 -4.04 -9.75
CA LEU A 60 3.69 -3.61 -10.43
C LEU A 60 3.59 -2.07 -10.52
N LEU A 61 4.49 -1.34 -9.86
CA LEU A 61 4.50 0.12 -9.80
C LEU A 61 5.56 0.72 -10.73
N GLN A 62 5.31 1.95 -11.18
CA GLN A 62 6.30 2.74 -11.89
C GLN A 62 7.56 2.96 -11.03
N PRO A 63 8.78 2.81 -11.60
CA PRO A 63 10.03 2.93 -10.84
C PRO A 63 10.18 4.24 -10.06
N THR A 64 9.70 5.33 -10.62
CA THR A 64 9.74 6.68 -10.03
C THR A 64 8.88 6.80 -8.77
N ALA A 65 7.81 6.01 -8.66
CA ALA A 65 6.89 6.05 -7.52
C ALA A 65 7.25 5.06 -6.40
N GLN A 66 8.14 4.08 -6.66
CA GLN A 66 8.44 3.02 -5.72
C GLN A 66 8.99 3.57 -4.40
N SER A 67 10.01 4.44 -4.42
CA SER A 67 10.59 4.99 -3.18
C SER A 67 9.59 5.85 -2.41
N THR A 68 8.85 6.75 -3.09
CA THR A 68 7.87 7.62 -2.43
C THR A 68 6.73 6.82 -1.80
N LEU A 69 6.23 5.79 -2.48
CA LEU A 69 5.18 4.93 -1.95
C LEU A 69 5.69 4.05 -0.81
N ALA A 70 6.92 3.52 -0.90
CA ALA A 70 7.55 2.74 0.18
C ALA A 70 7.56 3.52 1.49
N THR A 71 8.09 4.75 1.48
CA THR A 71 8.17 5.61 2.66
C THR A 71 6.79 5.89 3.26
N ARG A 72 5.77 6.08 2.42
CA ARG A 72 4.39 6.33 2.91
C ARG A 72 3.75 5.09 3.53
N PHE A 73 4.01 3.91 2.97
CA PHE A 73 3.57 2.66 3.61
C PHE A 73 4.32 2.39 4.91
N GLU A 74 5.63 2.65 4.97
CA GLU A 74 6.43 2.48 6.20
C GLU A 74 5.94 3.40 7.33
N ALA A 75 5.58 4.65 7.02
CA ALA A 75 4.99 5.56 8.00
C ALA A 75 3.68 5.04 8.60
N LEU A 76 2.87 4.30 7.84
CA LEU A 76 1.63 3.67 8.34
C LEU A 76 1.88 2.43 9.20
N VAL A 77 3.08 1.85 9.14
CA VAL A 77 3.44 0.65 9.89
C VAL A 77 4.16 0.99 11.20
N GLN A 78 4.79 2.16 11.27
CA GLN A 78 5.48 2.67 12.45
C GLN A 78 4.58 3.54 13.36
N ALA A 79 3.43 4.01 12.86
CA ALA A 79 2.42 4.74 13.62
C ALA A 79 1.54 3.79 14.45
#